data_AF-A5FXC0-F1
#
_entry.id   AF-A5FXC0-F1
#
_cell.length_a   1.000
_cell.length_b   1.000
_cell.length_c   1.000
_cell.angle_alpha   90.00
_cell.angle_beta   90.00
_cell.angle_gamma   90.00
#
_symmetry.space_group_name_H-M   'P 1'
#
loop_
_entity.id
_entity.type
_entity.pdbx_description
1 polymer ?
#
loop_
_entity_poly.entity_id
_entity_poly.type
_entity_poly.pdbx_seq_one_letter_code
_entity_poly.pdbx_strand_id
1 'polypeptide(L)'
;MNKGPYKMFIVGETGKVGGKPTFGNMTQDQAVAWLIAKDGRGNNIRNNMKTCVSGVMSDMGGPGGGNVRYSFDGQPMRHVSMGAGAGSGVTLFYIARPGNVAKIIGIGYHIGAQTYELQWKDSSWNTVGKANKISLD
;
A
#
# COMPACT_ATOMS: atom_id res chain seq x y z
N MET A 1 24.95 -3.80 -14.68
CA MET A 1 24.40 -2.45 -14.40
C MET A 1 23.77 -2.48 -13.01
N ASN A 2 24.38 -1.75 -12.06
CA ASN A 2 23.98 -1.73 -10.65
C ASN A 2 22.63 -1.02 -10.45
N LYS A 3 21.58 -1.78 -10.14
CA LYS A 3 20.36 -1.27 -9.52
C LYS A 3 20.63 -1.21 -8.01
N GLY A 4 20.86 -0.02 -7.46
CA GLY A 4 20.96 0.16 -6.01
C GLY A 4 19.72 -0.40 -5.30
N PRO A 5 19.87 -0.97 -4.08
CA PRO A 5 18.88 -1.84 -3.47
C PRO A 5 17.66 -1.04 -3.02
N TYR A 6 16.52 -1.70 -2.93
CA TYR A 6 15.27 -1.16 -2.38
C TYR A 6 15.52 -0.24 -1.16
N LYS A 7 14.91 0.95 -1.17
CA LYS A 7 14.99 1.93 -0.08
C LYS A 7 14.05 1.63 1.07
N MET A 8 13.01 0.82 0.84
CA MET A 8 12.08 0.38 1.87
C MET A 8 11.69 -1.09 1.73
N PHE A 9 11.43 -1.73 2.87
CA PHE A 9 10.88 -3.08 2.98
C PHE A 9 9.39 -3.03 3.31
N ILE A 10 8.58 -3.82 2.63
CA ILE A 10 7.19 -4.05 3.04
C ILE A 10 7.19 -5.21 4.03
N VAL A 11 6.55 -5.00 5.18
CA VAL A 11 6.37 -6.04 6.20
C VAL A 11 4.91 -6.49 6.22
N GLY A 12 4.70 -7.80 6.19
CA GLY A 12 3.36 -8.40 6.28
C GLY A 12 3.44 -9.85 6.73
N GLU A 13 2.33 -10.57 6.68
CA GLU A 13 2.27 -12.00 7.01
C GLU A 13 3.01 -12.82 5.93
N THR A 14 4.14 -13.42 6.28
CA THR A 14 5.01 -14.18 5.38
C THR A 14 4.73 -15.69 5.40
N GLY A 15 3.90 -16.16 6.34
CA GLY A 15 3.57 -17.57 6.50
C GLY A 15 2.92 -17.87 7.84
N LYS A 16 2.87 -19.14 8.21
CA LYS A 16 2.42 -19.61 9.52
C LYS A 16 3.38 -20.63 10.10
N VAL A 17 3.71 -20.51 11.39
CA VAL A 17 4.49 -21.50 12.15
C VAL A 17 3.65 -21.96 13.34
N GLY A 18 3.37 -23.26 13.41
CA GLY A 18 2.48 -23.81 14.45
C GLY A 18 1.08 -23.18 14.46
N GLY A 19 0.55 -22.82 13.28
CA GLY A 19 -0.75 -22.16 13.12
C GLY A 19 -0.77 -20.65 13.41
N LYS A 20 0.33 -20.08 13.89
CA LYS A 20 0.46 -18.64 14.17
C LYS A 20 1.05 -17.89 12.97
N PRO A 21 0.49 -16.74 12.55
CA PRO A 21 1.04 -15.96 11.45
C PRO A 21 2.45 -15.47 11.81
N THR A 22 3.38 -15.66 10.88
CA THR A 22 4.72 -15.06 10.97
C THR A 22 4.75 -13.79 10.16
N PHE A 23 5.39 -12.75 10.69
CA PHE A 23 5.57 -11.48 10.02
C PHE A 23 7.03 -11.26 9.67
N GLY A 24 7.30 -10.68 8.52
CA GLY A 24 8.66 -10.42 8.08
C GLY A 24 8.72 -9.57 6.82
N ASN A 25 9.95 -9.27 6.40
CA ASN A 25 10.22 -8.55 5.16
C ASN A 25 9.76 -9.41 3.98
N MET A 26 8.88 -8.86 3.16
CA MET A 26 8.39 -9.51 1.95
C MET A 26 9.30 -9.20 0.76
N THR A 27 9.55 -10.20 -0.08
CA THR A 27 10.00 -9.95 -1.46
C THR A 27 8.91 -9.19 -2.22
N GLN A 28 9.26 -8.57 -3.34
CA GLN A 28 8.27 -7.89 -4.19
C GLN A 28 7.10 -8.83 -4.57
N ASP A 29 7.40 -10.07 -4.96
CA ASP A 29 6.37 -11.03 -5.37
C ASP A 29 5.50 -11.48 -4.20
N GLN A 30 6.08 -11.65 -3.00
CA GLN A 30 5.32 -11.94 -1.78
C GLN A 30 4.38 -10.78 -1.42
N ALA A 31 4.88 -9.53 -1.50
CA ALA A 31 4.08 -8.34 -1.24
C ALA A 31 2.94 -8.20 -2.25
N VAL A 32 3.20 -8.44 -3.54
CA VAL A 32 2.16 -8.42 -4.59
C VAL A 32 1.10 -9.49 -4.32
N ALA A 33 1.50 -10.74 -4.03
CA ALA A 33 0.55 -11.82 -3.76
C ALA A 33 -0.30 -11.54 -2.52
N TRP A 34 0.32 -11.06 -1.43
CA TRP A 34 -0.36 -10.67 -0.21
C TRP A 34 -1.37 -9.53 -0.44
N LEU A 35 -0.96 -8.48 -1.15
CA LEU A 35 -1.83 -7.32 -1.44
C LEU A 35 -2.98 -7.67 -2.38
N ILE A 36 -2.76 -8.53 -3.39
CA ILE A 36 -3.85 -9.04 -4.24
C ILE A 36 -4.87 -9.83 -3.40
N ALA A 37 -4.40 -10.66 -2.47
CA ALA A 37 -5.28 -11.41 -1.59
C ALA A 37 -6.08 -10.50 -0.64
N LYS A 38 -5.50 -9.39 -0.18
CA LYS A 38 -6.18 -8.37 0.62
C LYS A 38 -7.20 -7.56 -0.16
N ASP A 39 -6.88 -7.21 -1.41
CA ASP A 39 -7.72 -6.40 -2.28
C ASP A 39 -8.97 -7.14 -2.77
N GLY A 40 -8.86 -8.44 -3.06
CA GLY A 40 -10.00 -9.29 -3.42
C GLY A 40 -10.39 -9.26 -4.90
N ARG A 41 -9.91 -8.30 -5.72
CA ARG A 41 -10.18 -8.25 -7.18
C ARG A 41 -9.37 -9.26 -8.01
N GLY A 42 -8.51 -10.04 -7.37
CA GLY A 42 -7.74 -11.11 -8.02
C GLY A 42 -6.64 -10.61 -8.97
N ASN A 43 -6.29 -11.41 -9.98
CA ASN A 43 -5.12 -11.17 -10.83
C ASN A 43 -5.26 -10.00 -11.82
N ASN A 44 -6.45 -9.43 -11.98
CA ASN A 44 -6.74 -8.36 -12.94
C ASN A 44 -5.88 -7.10 -12.68
N ILE A 45 -5.50 -6.88 -11.44
CA ILE A 45 -4.71 -5.72 -11.00
C ILE A 45 -3.21 -6.01 -10.87
N ARG A 46 -2.76 -7.23 -11.16
CA ARG A 46 -1.41 -7.71 -10.79
C ARG A 46 -0.28 -6.83 -11.32
N ASN A 47 -0.36 -6.37 -12.57
CA ASN A 47 0.69 -5.53 -13.16
C ASN A 47 0.76 -4.16 -12.49
N ASN A 48 -0.40 -3.51 -12.28
CA ASN A 48 -0.47 -2.23 -11.59
C ASN A 48 -0.06 -2.35 -10.11
N MET A 49 -0.42 -3.46 -9.46
CA MET A 49 0.03 -3.80 -8.12
C MET A 49 1.55 -3.94 -8.06
N LYS A 50 2.17 -4.68 -8.99
CA LYS A 50 3.63 -4.85 -9.05
C LYS A 50 4.35 -3.52 -9.18
N THR A 51 3.83 -2.62 -10.02
CA THR A 51 4.36 -1.26 -10.18
C THR A 51 4.21 -0.45 -8.90
N CYS A 52 3.05 -0.48 -8.24
CA CYS A 52 2.85 0.23 -6.98
C CYS A 52 3.78 -0.29 -5.88
N VAL A 53 3.91 -1.61 -5.74
CA VAL A 53 4.85 -2.24 -4.80
C VAL A 53 6.28 -1.81 -5.08
N SER A 54 6.69 -1.81 -6.36
CA SER A 54 8.02 -1.31 -6.76
C SER A 54 8.21 0.15 -6.36
N GLY A 55 7.19 0.99 -6.54
CA GLY A 55 7.21 2.41 -6.15
C GLY A 55 7.36 2.59 -4.65
N VAL A 56 6.62 1.81 -3.84
CA VAL A 56 6.77 1.80 -2.38
C VAL A 56 8.18 1.36 -2.00
N MET A 57 8.67 0.22 -2.49
CA MET A 57 9.99 -0.30 -2.11
C MET A 57 11.16 0.58 -2.60
N SER A 58 10.94 1.42 -3.62
CA SER A 58 11.92 2.38 -4.13
C SER A 58 11.87 3.74 -3.43
N ASP A 59 10.95 3.92 -2.47
CA ASP A 59 10.60 5.22 -1.86
C ASP A 59 10.22 6.30 -2.89
N MET A 60 9.64 5.88 -4.01
CA MET A 60 9.06 6.78 -5.01
C MET A 60 7.66 7.24 -4.62
N GLY A 61 7.46 7.62 -3.35
CA GLY A 61 6.28 8.39 -2.98
C GLY A 61 6.21 9.65 -3.85
N GLY A 62 5.24 9.73 -4.75
CA GLY A 62 5.03 10.89 -5.62
C GLY A 62 4.67 12.16 -4.84
N PRO A 63 4.63 13.33 -5.49
CA PRO A 63 5.28 14.60 -5.10
C PRO A 63 4.70 15.35 -3.88
N GLY A 64 3.79 14.76 -3.11
CA GLY A 64 3.34 15.32 -1.83
C GLY A 64 4.00 14.57 -0.69
N GLY A 65 4.90 15.22 0.05
CA GLY A 65 5.23 14.76 1.41
C GLY A 65 3.93 14.40 2.14
N GLY A 66 3.94 13.28 2.87
CA GLY A 66 2.73 12.56 3.24
C GLY A 66 1.57 13.45 3.68
N ASN A 67 0.37 13.12 3.23
CA ASN A 67 -0.83 13.87 3.55
C ASN A 67 -1.10 13.75 5.06
N VAL A 68 -1.03 14.88 5.78
CA VAL A 68 -1.20 14.94 7.23
C VAL A 68 -2.66 14.79 7.67
N ARG A 69 -3.62 15.07 6.78
CA ARG A 69 -5.06 14.89 7.04
C ARG A 69 -5.39 13.43 7.30
N TYR A 70 -4.69 12.52 6.64
CA TYR A 70 -4.79 11.09 6.91
C TYR A 70 -3.49 10.57 7.52
N SER A 71 -3.44 10.44 8.84
CA SER A 71 -2.32 9.78 9.51
C SER A 71 -2.64 8.35 9.91
N PHE A 72 -1.61 7.56 10.19
CA PHE A 72 -1.71 6.29 10.89
C PHE A 72 -0.63 6.26 11.98
N ASP A 73 -1.05 6.08 13.24
CA ASP A 73 -0.17 6.17 14.42
C ASP A 73 0.70 7.45 14.44
N GLY A 74 0.08 8.59 14.13
CA GLY A 74 0.76 9.89 14.09
C GLY A 74 1.74 10.07 12.91
N GLN A 75 1.91 9.06 12.05
CA GLN A 75 2.74 9.18 10.85
C GLN A 75 1.89 9.62 9.65
N PRO A 76 2.41 10.54 8.81
CA PRO A 76 1.69 11.00 7.64
C PRO A 76 1.59 9.87 6.60
N MET A 77 0.40 9.66 6.05
CA MET A 77 0.19 8.67 5.00
C MET A 77 0.79 9.15 3.68
N ARG A 78 1.44 8.23 2.99
CA ARG A 78 1.95 8.35 1.63
C ARG A 78 1.15 7.44 0.72
N HIS A 79 1.21 7.69 -0.58
CA HIS A 79 0.57 6.81 -1.54
C HIS A 79 1.40 6.64 -2.82
N VAL A 80 1.15 5.53 -3.51
CA VAL A 80 1.62 5.24 -4.87
C VAL A 80 0.43 4.74 -5.66
N SER A 81 0.21 5.30 -6.84
CA SER A 81 -0.92 4.96 -7.70
C SER A 81 -0.46 4.54 -9.09
N MET A 82 -1.18 3.58 -9.68
CA MET A 82 -1.01 3.18 -11.07
C MET A 82 -2.37 2.81 -11.69
N GLY A 83 -2.67 3.41 -12.83
CA GLY A 83 -3.99 3.30 -13.48
C GLY A 83 -5.12 3.97 -12.69
N ALA A 84 -6.34 3.86 -13.21
CA ALA A 84 -7.56 4.41 -12.61
C ALA A 84 -8.75 3.46 -12.79
N GLY A 85 -9.80 3.67 -12.01
CA GLY A 85 -11.04 2.90 -12.10
C GLY A 85 -11.00 1.52 -11.43
N ALA A 86 -12.18 0.99 -11.13
CA ALA A 86 -12.37 -0.20 -10.29
C ALA A 86 -11.77 -1.48 -10.88
N GLY A 87 -11.74 -1.61 -12.22
CA GLY A 87 -11.32 -2.84 -12.90
C GLY A 87 -9.82 -3.10 -12.91
N SER A 88 -8.99 -2.05 -12.86
CA SER A 88 -7.53 -2.18 -13.04
C SER A 88 -6.70 -1.22 -12.21
N GLY A 89 -7.26 -0.09 -11.77
CA GLY A 89 -6.55 0.91 -10.97
C GLY A 89 -6.10 0.34 -9.62
N VAL A 90 -4.88 0.72 -9.23
CA VAL A 90 -4.32 0.40 -7.92
C VAL A 90 -3.77 1.65 -7.28
N THR A 91 -4.04 1.83 -6.01
CA THR A 91 -3.36 2.77 -5.14
C THR A 91 -3.03 2.07 -3.84
N LEU A 92 -1.76 2.12 -3.45
CA LEU A 92 -1.29 1.68 -2.16
C LEU A 92 -1.12 2.88 -1.24
N PHE A 93 -1.75 2.83 -0.08
CA PHE A 93 -1.59 3.80 1.00
C PHE A 93 -0.68 3.19 2.06
N TYR A 94 0.34 3.92 2.48
CA TYR A 94 1.34 3.42 3.40
C TYR A 94 1.91 4.50 4.29
N ILE A 95 2.55 4.10 5.39
CA ILE A 95 3.39 4.98 6.20
C ILE A 95 4.82 4.45 6.21
N ALA A 96 5.78 5.37 6.29
CA ALA A 96 7.16 5.02 6.58
C ALA A 96 7.34 4.83 8.10
N ARG A 97 8.15 3.85 8.48
CA ARG A 97 8.55 3.54 9.86
C ARG A 97 10.08 3.50 9.96
N PRO A 98 10.63 3.66 11.18
CA PRO A 98 12.06 3.48 11.42
C PRO A 98 12.58 2.15 10.85
N GLY A 99 13.82 2.13 10.38
CA GLY A 99 14.43 0.96 9.76
C GLY A 99 14.02 0.73 8.31
N ASN A 100 13.60 1.78 7.59
CA ASN A 100 13.21 1.71 6.18
C ASN A 100 12.05 0.74 5.94
N VAL A 101 11.04 0.75 6.81
CA VAL A 101 9.87 -0.12 6.68
C VAL A 101 8.68 0.67 6.17
N ALA A 102 8.01 0.16 5.14
CA ALA A 102 6.73 0.63 4.68
C ALA A 102 5.61 -0.26 5.25
N LYS A 103 4.72 0.32 6.05
CA LYS A 103 3.48 -0.35 6.47
C LYS A 103 2.38 0.04 5.50
N ILE A 104 1.86 -0.91 4.73
CA ILE A 104 0.66 -0.70 3.92
C ILE A 104 -0.56 -0.65 4.86
N ILE A 105 -1.33 0.43 4.75
CA ILE A 105 -2.50 0.70 5.59
C ILE A 105 -3.80 0.72 4.78
N GLY A 106 -3.71 0.76 3.45
CA GLY A 106 -4.87 0.66 2.58
C GLY A 106 -4.52 0.35 1.13
N ILE A 107 -5.52 -0.17 0.42
CA ILE A 107 -5.50 -0.45 -1.00
C ILE A 107 -6.78 0.13 -1.61
N GLY A 108 -6.66 0.80 -2.74
CA GLY A 108 -7.78 1.40 -3.41
C GLY A 108 -7.52 1.67 -4.89
N TYR A 109 -8.30 2.57 -5.45
CA TYR A 109 -8.14 3.05 -6.82
C TYR A 109 -8.74 4.46 -6.97
N HIS A 110 -8.27 5.19 -7.98
CA HIS A 110 -8.79 6.52 -8.30
C HIS A 110 -10.22 6.45 -8.82
N ILE A 111 -11.09 7.30 -8.28
CA ILE A 111 -12.46 7.54 -8.76
C ILE A 111 -12.69 8.99 -9.19
N GLY A 112 -11.67 9.85 -9.09
CA GLY A 112 -11.72 11.26 -9.46
C GLY A 112 -10.39 11.95 -9.18
N ALA A 113 -10.33 13.27 -9.36
CA ALA A 113 -9.15 14.04 -9.00
C ALA A 113 -8.88 13.93 -7.50
N GLN A 114 -7.71 13.37 -7.13
CA GLN A 114 -7.30 13.15 -5.74
C GLN A 114 -8.31 12.38 -4.88
N THR A 115 -9.29 11.70 -5.48
CA THR A 115 -10.35 10.98 -4.78
C THR A 115 -10.23 9.49 -5.05
N TYR A 116 -10.31 8.69 -3.98
CA TYR A 116 -10.02 7.28 -4.01
C TYR A 116 -11.13 6.49 -3.34
N GLU A 117 -11.43 5.32 -3.90
CA GLU A 117 -12.22 4.30 -3.22
C GLU A 117 -11.29 3.22 -2.65
N LEU A 118 -11.51 2.84 -1.40
CA LEU A 118 -10.74 1.83 -0.69
C LEU A 118 -11.40 0.46 -0.85
N GLN A 119 -10.64 -0.50 -1.35
CA GLN A 119 -11.02 -1.91 -1.41
C GLN A 119 -10.66 -2.62 -0.12
N TRP A 120 -9.54 -2.22 0.48
CA TRP A 120 -9.08 -2.75 1.75
C TRP A 120 -8.42 -1.66 2.58
N LYS A 121 -8.51 -1.77 3.90
CA LYS A 121 -7.76 -0.97 4.85
C LYS A 121 -7.45 -1.72 6.13
N ASP A 122 -6.39 -1.31 6.79
CA ASP A 122 -6.07 -1.74 8.15
C ASP A 122 -7.21 -1.29 9.08
N SER A 123 -7.74 -2.21 9.89
CA SER A 123 -8.87 -1.95 10.79
C SER A 123 -8.55 -0.91 11.87
N SER A 124 -7.26 -0.66 12.11
CA SER A 124 -6.77 0.33 13.07
C SER A 124 -6.56 1.71 12.45
N TRP A 125 -6.85 1.89 11.14
CA TRP A 125 -6.71 3.18 10.47
C TRP A 125 -7.86 4.13 10.82
N ASN A 126 -7.82 4.63 12.06
CA ASN A 126 -8.92 5.38 12.67
C ASN A 126 -9.21 6.72 11.99
N THR A 127 -8.21 7.37 11.39
CA THR A 127 -8.38 8.66 10.70
C THR A 127 -9.32 8.57 9.49
N VAL A 128 -9.46 7.39 8.89
CA VAL A 128 -10.42 7.12 7.81
C VAL A 128 -11.73 6.52 8.37
N GLY A 129 -11.78 6.19 9.66
CA GLY A 129 -12.99 5.71 10.36
C GLY A 129 -13.64 4.52 9.66
N LYS A 130 -14.94 4.61 9.37
CA LYS A 130 -15.69 3.64 8.55
C LYS A 130 -15.79 4.01 7.07
N ALA A 131 -15.12 5.08 6.62
CA ALA A 131 -15.19 5.51 5.24
C ALA A 131 -14.47 4.52 4.32
N ASN A 132 -15.07 4.29 3.15
CA ASN A 132 -14.45 3.55 2.04
C ASN A 132 -14.00 4.49 0.93
N LYS A 133 -14.01 5.81 1.18
CA LYS A 133 -13.55 6.83 0.24
C LYS A 133 -12.67 7.84 0.96
N ILE A 134 -11.61 8.29 0.31
CA ILE A 134 -10.72 9.35 0.80
C ILE A 134 -10.47 10.37 -0.30
N SER A 135 -10.22 11.62 0.11
CA SER A 135 -9.90 12.71 -0.81
C SER A 135 -8.66 13.42 -0.31
N LEU A 136 -7.62 13.48 -1.14
CA LEU A 136 -6.31 14.05 -0.78
C LEU A 136 -6.18 15.54 -1.07
N ASP A 137 -7.30 16.18 -1.42
CA ASP A 137 -7.45 17.63 -1.47
C ASP A 137 -7.35 18.30 -0.09
#